data_AF-A0A535Z0F6-F1
#
_entry.id   AF-A0A535Z0F6-F1
#
_cell.length_a   1.000
_cell.length_b   1.000
_cell.length_c   1.000
_cell.angle_alpha   90.00
_cell.angle_beta   90.00
_cell.angle_gamma   90.00
#
_symmetry.space_group_name_H-M   'P 1'
#
loop_
_entity.id
_entity.type
_entity.pdbx_description
1 polymer ?
#
loop_
_entity_poly.entity_id
_entity_poly.type
_entity_poly.pdbx_seq_one_letter_code
_entity_poly.pdbx_strand_id
1 'polypeptide(L)'
;MHSPIPRIARLDSRVVNRQIRAKVWPFLREQQFEKFTARTAWRAWELGVDVVNFQSFNSYLADAIGATTYSFSVNLAVYYPMCHKPGGAEPYPAEYSGDARLRLRKRLDQPELNRPDTWYVRPDGTNVADVVEDALNELRTRGIAWLTQFHDMAAALDAFMNRDDSDMTGRGLVEETLGGRLGSPARTRRVQGIAAYLGLR
;
A
#
# COMPACT_ATOMS: atom_id res chain seq x y z
N MET A 1 -22.39 -22.25 -40.71
CA MET A 1 -21.17 -22.53 -39.93
C MET A 1 -20.97 -21.40 -38.94
N HIS A 2 -21.34 -21.59 -37.67
CA HIS A 2 -20.99 -20.64 -36.61
C HIS A 2 -19.64 -21.06 -36.05
N SER A 3 -18.59 -20.27 -36.32
CA SER A 3 -17.30 -20.44 -35.66
C SER A 3 -17.50 -20.27 -34.15
N PRO A 4 -16.99 -21.19 -33.31
CA PRO A 4 -17.02 -20.99 -31.88
C PRO A 4 -16.15 -19.78 -31.53
N ILE A 5 -16.74 -18.81 -30.83
CA ILE A 5 -16.02 -17.70 -30.20
C ILE A 5 -14.97 -18.35 -29.28
N PRO A 6 -13.67 -18.07 -29.44
CA PRO A 6 -12.66 -18.66 -28.59
C PRO A 6 -12.96 -18.27 -27.14
N ARG A 7 -13.03 -19.28 -26.25
CA ARG A 7 -13.04 -19.06 -24.80
C ARG A 7 -11.80 -18.24 -24.47
N ILE A 8 -11.96 -16.94 -24.24
CA ILE A 8 -10.92 -16.09 -23.67
C ILE A 8 -10.43 -16.81 -22.43
N ALA A 9 -9.15 -17.18 -22.39
CA ALA A 9 -8.54 -17.78 -21.21
C ALA A 9 -8.77 -16.82 -20.05
N ARG A 10 -9.69 -17.17 -19.15
CA ARG A 10 -10.16 -16.28 -18.09
C ARG A 10 -8.97 -15.99 -17.17
N LEU A 11 -8.50 -14.75 -17.14
CA LEU A 11 -7.43 -14.35 -16.25
C LEU A 11 -7.84 -14.63 -14.79
N ASP A 12 -6.92 -15.22 -14.03
CA ASP A 12 -7.06 -15.43 -12.58
C ASP A 12 -6.01 -14.58 -11.85
N SER A 13 -6.35 -14.15 -10.64
CA SER A 13 -5.49 -13.52 -9.64
C SER A 13 -4.09 -14.14 -9.52
N ARG A 14 -3.96 -15.45 -9.78
CA ARG A 14 -2.69 -16.19 -9.79
C ARG A 14 -1.68 -15.65 -10.81
N VAL A 15 -2.13 -15.13 -11.94
CA VAL A 15 -1.24 -14.55 -12.97
C VAL A 15 -0.60 -13.27 -12.44
N VAL A 16 -1.39 -12.40 -11.82
CA VAL A 16 -0.90 -11.17 -11.18
C VAL A 16 0.03 -11.52 -10.02
N ASN A 17 -0.35 -12.47 -9.15
CA ASN A 17 0.50 -12.92 -8.04
C ASN A 17 1.85 -13.46 -8.53
N ARG A 18 1.89 -14.15 -9.67
CA ARG A 18 3.12 -14.68 -10.27
C ARG A 18 4.02 -13.54 -10.72
N GLN A 19 3.47 -12.52 -11.39
CA GLN A 19 4.24 -11.37 -11.85
C GLN A 19 4.81 -10.56 -10.68
N ILE A 20 3.99 -10.31 -9.65
CA ILE A 20 4.44 -9.64 -8.41
C ILE A 20 5.62 -10.40 -7.79
N ARG A 21 5.50 -11.72 -7.62
CA ARG A 21 6.59 -12.55 -7.06
C ARG A 21 7.85 -12.55 -7.92
N ALA A 22 7.71 -12.52 -9.24
CA ALA A 22 8.84 -12.56 -10.15
C ALA A 22 9.60 -11.22 -10.22
N LYS A 23 8.88 -10.10 -10.08
CA LYS A 23 9.43 -8.75 -10.31
C LYS A 23 9.63 -7.96 -9.04
N VAL A 24 8.62 -7.92 -8.18
CA VAL A 24 8.60 -7.04 -7.01
C VAL A 24 9.31 -7.66 -5.82
N TRP A 25 9.13 -8.96 -5.57
CA TRP A 25 9.66 -9.59 -4.35
C TRP A 25 11.20 -9.59 -4.30
N PRO A 26 11.93 -9.82 -5.41
CA PRO A 26 13.39 -9.66 -5.42
C PRO A 26 13.82 -8.26 -4.99
N PHE A 27 13.20 -7.22 -5.55
CA PHE A 27 13.47 -5.83 -5.16
C PHE A 27 13.19 -5.59 -3.67
N LEU A 28 12.04 -6.01 -3.15
CA LEU A 28 11.72 -5.82 -1.73
C LEU A 28 12.68 -6.58 -0.80
N ARG A 29 13.21 -7.74 -1.21
CA ARG A 29 14.25 -8.45 -0.44
C ARG A 29 15.55 -7.66 -0.36
N GLU A 30 15.95 -6.99 -1.44
CA GLU A 30 17.10 -6.07 -1.43
C GLU A 30 16.88 -4.90 -0.45
N GLN A 31 15.62 -4.53 -0.23
CA GLN A 31 15.21 -3.54 0.78
C GLN A 31 14.97 -4.15 2.17
N GLN A 32 15.43 -5.39 2.44
CA GLN A 32 15.33 -6.10 3.72
C GLN A 32 13.90 -6.50 4.14
N PHE A 33 12.93 -6.56 3.21
CA PHE A 33 11.68 -7.27 3.48
C PHE A 33 11.96 -8.77 3.57
N GLU A 34 11.46 -9.40 4.63
CA GLU A 34 11.79 -10.79 4.97
C GLU A 34 10.57 -11.72 4.93
N LYS A 35 9.38 -11.19 5.23
CA LYS A 35 8.13 -11.95 5.21
C LYS A 35 7.30 -11.56 4.00
N PHE A 36 6.76 -12.57 3.31
CA PHE A 36 5.96 -12.38 2.11
C PHE A 36 4.74 -13.31 2.13
N THR A 37 3.61 -12.80 1.66
CA THR A 37 2.47 -13.60 1.17
C THR A 37 2.37 -13.47 -0.36
N ALA A 38 1.21 -13.80 -0.93
CA ALA A 38 0.94 -13.52 -2.34
C ALA A 38 0.82 -12.03 -2.66
N ARG A 39 0.43 -11.20 -1.68
CA ARG A 39 0.09 -9.78 -1.90
C ARG A 39 0.67 -8.82 -0.88
N THR A 40 1.28 -9.31 0.19
CA THR A 40 1.79 -8.45 1.25
C THR A 40 3.22 -8.83 1.58
N ALA A 41 4.04 -7.83 1.87
CA ALA A 41 5.40 -7.99 2.35
C ALA A 41 5.59 -7.17 3.63
N TRP A 42 6.39 -7.69 4.56
CA TRP A 42 6.75 -7.01 5.79
C TRP A 42 8.26 -6.93 5.97
N ARG A 43 8.70 -5.80 6.52
CA ARG A 43 10.06 -5.55 7.01
C ARG A 43 9.96 -5.07 8.45
N ALA A 44 10.37 -5.91 9.40
CA ALA A 44 10.58 -5.47 10.76
C ALA A 44 11.86 -4.63 10.84
N TRP A 45 11.86 -3.61 11.69
CA TRP A 45 13.02 -2.81 12.05
C TRP A 45 12.92 -2.47 13.54
N GLU A 46 13.94 -1.81 14.10
CA GLU A 46 14.12 -1.69 15.55
C GLU A 46 12.86 -1.26 16.33
N LEU A 47 12.09 -0.32 15.78
CA LEU A 47 10.94 0.30 16.47
C LEU A 47 9.61 0.07 15.77
N GLY A 48 9.57 -0.68 14.66
CA GLY A 48 8.36 -0.78 13.87
C GLY A 48 8.35 -1.85 12.80
N VAL A 49 7.27 -1.85 12.03
CA VAL A 49 7.08 -2.76 10.90
C VAL A 49 6.61 -1.96 9.69
N ASP A 50 7.34 -2.08 8.59
CA ASP A 50 6.90 -1.59 7.29
C ASP A 50 6.08 -2.66 6.58
N VAL A 51 5.02 -2.23 5.90
CA VAL A 51 4.11 -3.10 5.15
C VAL A 51 4.00 -2.58 3.71
N VAL A 52 4.11 -3.48 2.74
CA VAL A 52 3.74 -3.24 1.33
C VAL A 52 2.60 -4.18 0.98
N ASN A 53 1.47 -3.65 0.54
CA ASN A 53 0.26 -4.41 0.25
C ASN A 53 -0.30 -4.13 -1.15
N PHE A 54 -0.35 -5.16 -1.98
CA PHE A 54 -1.00 -5.18 -3.29
C PHE A 54 -2.48 -5.57 -3.12
N GLN A 55 -3.30 -4.59 -2.74
CA GLN A 55 -4.71 -4.80 -2.42
C GLN A 55 -5.54 -5.05 -3.68
N SER A 56 -6.09 -6.27 -3.83
CA SER A 56 -7.11 -6.58 -4.84
C SER A 56 -8.49 -6.04 -4.43
N PHE A 57 -9.39 -5.94 -5.41
CA PHE A 57 -10.79 -5.58 -5.17
C PHE A 57 -11.68 -6.83 -5.15
N ASN A 58 -12.63 -6.85 -4.21
CA ASN A 58 -13.74 -7.81 -4.30
C ASN A 58 -14.66 -7.43 -5.47
N SER A 59 -15.57 -8.34 -5.86
CA SER A 59 -16.47 -8.10 -7.01
C SER A 59 -17.26 -6.82 -6.88
N TYR A 60 -17.86 -6.56 -5.72
CA TYR A 60 -18.66 -5.37 -5.48
C TYR A 60 -17.87 -4.07 -5.71
N LEU A 61 -16.67 -3.98 -5.12
CA LEU A 61 -15.83 -2.80 -5.25
C LEU A 61 -15.26 -2.66 -6.66
N ALA A 62 -14.88 -3.78 -7.29
CA ALA A 62 -14.40 -3.81 -8.67
C ALA A 62 -15.48 -3.26 -9.62
N ASP A 63 -16.72 -3.75 -9.50
CA ASP A 63 -17.86 -3.29 -10.28
C ASP A 63 -18.14 -1.81 -10.02
N ALA A 64 -18.14 -1.37 -8.76
CA ALA A 64 -18.42 0.01 -8.38
C ALA A 64 -17.40 1.02 -8.95
N ILE A 65 -16.12 0.62 -9.09
CA ILE A 65 -15.07 1.50 -9.62
C ILE A 65 -14.74 1.23 -11.08
N GLY A 66 -15.44 0.31 -11.75
CA GLY A 66 -15.14 -0.07 -13.14
C GLY A 66 -13.80 -0.81 -13.33
N ALA A 67 -13.30 -1.46 -12.28
CA ALA A 67 -12.08 -2.27 -12.32
C ALA A 67 -12.41 -3.76 -12.49
N THR A 68 -11.38 -4.57 -12.75
CA THR A 68 -11.47 -6.02 -12.62
C THR A 68 -11.09 -6.46 -11.21
N THR A 69 -11.50 -7.67 -10.80
CA THR A 69 -11.17 -8.20 -9.46
C THR A 69 -9.68 -8.54 -9.28
N TYR A 70 -8.91 -8.56 -10.37
CA TYR A 70 -7.46 -8.76 -10.36
C TYR A 70 -6.67 -7.45 -10.57
N SER A 71 -7.34 -6.32 -10.84
CA SER A 71 -6.77 -4.98 -10.64
C SER A 71 -6.42 -4.78 -9.16
N PHE A 72 -5.50 -3.85 -8.89
CA PHE A 72 -5.01 -3.64 -7.53
C PHE A 72 -4.60 -2.20 -7.25
N SER A 73 -4.59 -1.87 -5.96
CA SER A 73 -3.87 -0.72 -5.41
C SER A 73 -2.59 -1.18 -4.73
N VAL A 74 -1.60 -0.30 -4.62
CA VAL A 74 -0.40 -0.54 -3.81
C VAL A 74 -0.44 0.40 -2.62
N ASN A 75 -0.60 -0.17 -1.43
CA ASN A 75 -0.66 0.55 -0.18
C ASN A 75 0.57 0.22 0.66
N LEU A 76 1.10 1.24 1.33
CA LEU A 76 2.22 1.17 2.24
C LEU A 76 1.73 1.53 3.64
N ALA A 77 2.33 0.93 4.66
CA ALA A 77 2.10 1.32 6.03
C ALA A 77 3.38 1.24 6.87
N VAL A 78 3.44 2.10 7.88
CA VAL A 78 4.38 1.99 8.99
C VAL A 78 3.57 1.76 10.26
N TYR A 79 3.90 0.70 10.98
CA TYR A 79 3.26 0.30 12.22
C TYR A 79 4.22 0.46 13.39
N TYR A 80 3.77 1.13 14.45
CA TYR A 80 4.53 1.45 15.64
C TYR A 80 3.97 0.71 16.85
N PRO A 81 4.53 -0.44 17.27
CA PRO A 81 4.02 -1.22 18.39
C PRO A 81 3.75 -0.40 19.67
N MET A 82 4.58 0.62 19.96
CA MET A 82 4.42 1.51 21.11
C MET A 82 3.16 2.41 21.05
N CYS A 83 2.57 2.63 19.88
CA CYS A 83 1.33 3.38 19.71
C CYS A 83 0.07 2.54 19.98
N HIS A 84 0.23 1.23 20.20
CA HIS A 84 -0.86 0.30 20.43
C HIS A 84 -0.85 -0.20 21.87
N LYS A 85 -1.98 -0.78 22.30
CA LYS A 85 -2.11 -1.30 23.66
C LYS A 85 -1.12 -2.45 23.90
N PRO A 86 -0.59 -2.61 25.13
CA PRO A 86 0.20 -3.79 25.49
C PRO A 86 -0.51 -5.10 25.10
N GLY A 87 0.19 -6.01 24.44
CA GLY A 87 -0.38 -7.26 23.92
C GLY A 87 -1.22 -7.13 22.64
N GLY A 88 -1.45 -5.90 22.15
CA GLY A 88 -2.11 -5.61 20.87
C GLY A 88 -1.14 -5.44 19.70
N ALA A 89 0.17 -5.58 19.93
CA ALA A 89 1.18 -5.51 18.89
C ALA A 89 1.10 -6.74 17.97
N GLU A 90 0.89 -6.50 16.67
CA GLU A 90 0.88 -7.56 15.67
C GLU A 90 2.26 -7.67 15.01
N PRO A 91 2.88 -8.86 14.93
CA PRO A 91 4.18 -9.02 14.27
C PRO A 91 4.08 -8.82 12.74
N TYR A 92 2.90 -9.08 12.17
CA TYR A 92 2.61 -8.94 10.74
C TYR A 92 1.30 -8.15 10.56
N PRO A 93 1.30 -6.85 10.90
CA PRO A 93 0.09 -6.06 10.90
C PRO A 93 -0.50 -5.98 9.49
N ALA A 94 -1.83 -5.96 9.41
CA ALA A 94 -2.48 -5.56 8.17
C ALA A 94 -2.14 -4.10 7.86
N GLU A 95 -2.05 -3.75 6.57
CA GLU A 95 -1.73 -2.38 6.15
C GLU A 95 -2.69 -1.33 6.74
N TYR A 96 -3.97 -1.66 6.91
CA TYR A 96 -4.95 -0.75 7.50
C TYR A 96 -4.75 -0.51 9.00
N SER A 97 -3.98 -1.35 9.68
CA SER A 97 -3.59 -1.17 11.08
C SER A 97 -2.39 -0.22 11.24
N GLY A 98 -1.75 0.18 10.13
CA GLY A 98 -0.64 1.12 10.12
C GLY A 98 -0.99 2.48 10.69
N ASP A 99 -0.01 3.07 11.36
CA ASP A 99 -0.13 4.38 11.99
C ASP A 99 0.13 5.51 11.00
N ALA A 100 1.09 5.33 10.09
CA ALA A 100 1.24 6.11 8.88
C ALA A 100 0.96 5.22 7.68
N ARG A 101 0.20 5.71 6.71
CA ARG A 101 -0.18 4.94 5.50
C ARG A 101 -0.07 5.79 4.26
N LEU A 102 0.36 5.17 3.16
CA LEU A 102 0.44 5.79 1.84
C LEU A 102 -0.17 4.88 0.79
N ARG A 103 -1.00 5.45 -0.08
CA ARG A 103 -1.48 4.80 -1.30
C ARG A 103 -0.69 5.34 -2.48
N LEU A 104 0.03 4.45 -3.17
CA LEU A 104 0.82 4.86 -4.33
C LEU A 104 -0.07 5.22 -5.52
N ARG A 105 0.42 6.16 -6.32
CA ARG A 105 -0.23 6.66 -7.53
C ARG A 105 0.46 6.04 -8.74
N LYS A 106 -0.31 5.40 -9.62
CA LYS A 106 0.20 4.90 -10.90
C LYS A 106 0.67 6.04 -11.79
N ARG A 107 1.68 5.76 -12.62
CA ARG A 107 2.14 6.69 -13.66
C ARG A 107 1.72 6.28 -15.05
N LEU A 108 1.30 5.03 -15.22
CA LEU A 108 0.67 4.57 -16.45
C LEU A 108 -0.63 5.33 -16.72
N ASP A 109 -0.72 5.88 -17.93
CA ASP A 109 -1.99 6.28 -18.50
C ASP A 109 -2.80 5.02 -18.85
N GLN A 110 -3.99 4.92 -18.27
CA GLN A 110 -4.89 3.78 -18.45
C GLN A 110 -6.29 4.32 -18.72
N PRO A 111 -6.65 4.58 -19.99
CA PRO A 111 -7.93 5.16 -20.34
C PRO A 111 -9.12 4.27 -19.93
N GLU A 112 -8.90 2.98 -19.69
CA GLU A 112 -9.91 2.05 -19.17
C GLU A 112 -10.39 2.43 -17.78
N LEU A 113 -9.52 3.05 -16.98
CA LEU A 113 -9.85 3.47 -15.63
C LEU A 113 -9.02 4.70 -15.23
N ASN A 114 -9.68 5.86 -15.30
CA ASN A 114 -9.14 7.15 -14.86
C ASN A 114 -9.17 7.28 -13.32
N ARG A 115 -8.49 6.35 -12.65
CA ARG A 115 -8.34 6.30 -11.20
C ARG A 115 -6.85 6.16 -10.85
N PRO A 116 -6.24 7.16 -10.18
CA PRO A 116 -4.78 7.23 -10.04
C PRO A 116 -4.18 6.22 -9.07
N ASP A 117 -4.96 5.64 -8.15
CA ASP A 117 -4.50 4.65 -7.17
C ASP A 117 -4.76 3.19 -7.60
N THR A 118 -5.26 2.98 -8.82
CA THR A 118 -5.65 1.67 -9.30
C THR A 118 -4.94 1.31 -10.59
N TRP A 119 -4.03 0.34 -10.49
CA TRP A 119 -3.46 -0.35 -11.62
C TRP A 119 -4.53 -1.28 -12.21
N TYR A 120 -5.14 -0.84 -13.31
CA TYR A 120 -6.16 -1.58 -14.01
C TYR A 120 -5.54 -2.74 -14.76
N VAL A 121 -6.01 -3.96 -14.52
CA VAL A 121 -5.57 -5.15 -15.25
C VAL A 121 -6.68 -5.56 -16.21
N ARG A 122 -6.36 -5.74 -17.49
CA ARG A 122 -7.31 -6.13 -18.54
C ARG A 122 -7.77 -7.57 -18.37
N PRO A 123 -8.98 -7.93 -18.82
CA PRO A 123 -9.48 -9.30 -18.69
C PRO A 123 -8.73 -10.41 -19.41
N ASP A 124 -8.00 -10.05 -20.46
CA ASP A 124 -7.10 -10.96 -21.17
C ASP A 124 -5.69 -11.04 -20.54
N GLY A 125 -5.40 -10.20 -19.54
CA GLY A 125 -4.11 -10.12 -18.86
C GLY A 125 -2.97 -9.56 -19.70
N THR A 126 -3.27 -8.98 -20.86
CA THR A 126 -2.25 -8.49 -21.81
C THR A 126 -1.33 -7.42 -21.22
N ASN A 127 -1.80 -6.68 -20.21
CA ASN A 127 -1.05 -5.60 -19.58
C ASN A 127 -0.50 -5.93 -18.19
N VAL A 128 -0.57 -7.19 -17.71
CA VAL A 128 -0.16 -7.52 -16.33
C VAL A 128 1.32 -7.19 -16.09
N ALA A 129 2.19 -7.41 -17.09
CA ALA A 129 3.61 -7.10 -16.97
C ALA A 129 3.83 -5.59 -16.77
N ASP A 130 3.20 -4.76 -17.61
CA ASP A 130 3.37 -3.31 -17.58
C ASP A 130 2.88 -2.70 -16.27
N VAL A 131 1.71 -3.12 -15.78
CA VAL A 131 1.15 -2.56 -14.54
C VAL A 131 1.92 -2.98 -13.30
N VAL A 132 2.50 -4.18 -13.28
CA VAL A 132 3.36 -4.61 -12.17
C VAL A 132 4.71 -3.89 -12.22
N GLU A 133 5.25 -3.63 -13.41
CA GLU A 133 6.49 -2.87 -13.59
C GLU A 133 6.30 -1.40 -13.17
N ASP A 134 5.19 -0.76 -13.51
CA ASP A 134 4.87 0.61 -13.07
C ASP A 134 4.72 0.69 -11.54
N ALA A 135 4.01 -0.26 -10.94
CA ALA A 135 3.91 -0.37 -9.49
C ALA A 135 5.28 -0.57 -8.80
N LEU A 136 6.15 -1.38 -9.40
CA LEU A 136 7.53 -1.56 -8.93
C LEU A 136 8.33 -0.25 -9.03
N ASN A 137 8.18 0.49 -10.12
CA ASN A 137 8.84 1.77 -10.30
C ASN A 137 8.39 2.78 -9.24
N GLU A 138 7.10 2.85 -8.92
CA GLU A 138 6.60 3.71 -7.85
C GLU A 138 7.12 3.31 -6.47
N LEU A 139 7.22 2.01 -6.19
CA LEU A 139 7.88 1.53 -4.97
C LEU A 139 9.34 1.98 -4.93
N ARG A 140 10.07 1.87 -6.05
CA ARG A 140 11.49 2.21 -6.15
C ARG A 140 11.76 3.71 -6.00
N THR A 141 10.98 4.55 -6.67
CA THR A 141 11.25 5.99 -6.74
C THR A 141 10.64 6.77 -5.58
N ARG A 142 9.59 6.23 -4.96
CA ARG A 142 8.86 6.94 -3.90
C ARG A 142 8.61 6.07 -2.68
N GLY A 143 8.11 4.85 -2.86
CA GLY A 143 7.59 4.03 -1.78
C GLY A 143 8.63 3.72 -0.68
N ILE A 144 9.83 3.30 -1.07
CA ILE A 144 10.90 2.98 -0.10
C ILE A 144 11.39 4.22 0.65
N ALA A 145 11.56 5.34 -0.06
CA ALA A 145 11.94 6.61 0.57
C ALA A 145 10.88 7.07 1.57
N TRP A 146 9.59 6.94 1.19
CA TRP A 146 8.48 7.26 2.08
C TRP A 146 8.45 6.40 3.34
N LEU A 147 8.67 5.09 3.24
CA LEU A 147 8.75 4.21 4.41
C LEU A 147 9.92 4.59 5.32
N THR A 148 11.09 4.81 4.72
CA THR A 148 12.34 5.04 5.47
C THR A 148 12.34 6.38 6.20
N GLN A 149 11.61 7.41 5.71
CA GLN A 149 11.50 8.69 6.40
C GLN A 149 10.91 8.55 7.82
N PHE A 150 10.10 7.51 8.03
CA PHE A 150 9.41 7.22 9.29
C PHE A 150 10.24 6.36 10.24
N HIS A 151 11.47 5.98 9.86
CA HIS A 151 12.39 5.28 10.77
C HIS A 151 13.06 6.25 11.77
N ASP A 152 13.07 7.56 11.46
CA ASP A 152 13.45 8.61 12.39
C ASP A 152 12.24 9.03 13.25
N MET A 153 12.30 8.78 14.56
CA MET A 153 11.20 9.07 15.49
C MET A 153 10.93 10.55 15.70
N ALA A 154 11.94 11.41 15.57
CA ALA A 154 11.73 12.86 15.62
C ALA A 154 11.00 13.34 14.35
N ALA A 155 11.42 12.85 13.18
CA ALA A 155 10.75 13.15 11.92
C ALA A 155 9.32 12.58 11.86
N ALA A 156 9.11 11.36 12.38
CA ALA A 156 7.80 10.77 12.51
C ALA A 156 6.90 11.61 13.43
N LEU A 157 7.38 11.98 14.62
CA LEU A 157 6.64 12.83 15.55
C LEU A 157 6.22 14.16 14.90
N ASP A 158 7.16 14.84 14.25
CA ASP A 158 6.89 16.09 13.52
C ASP A 158 5.80 15.89 12.45
N ALA A 159 5.90 14.83 11.65
CA ALA A 159 4.88 14.51 10.66
C ALA A 159 3.50 14.30 11.31
N PHE A 160 3.41 13.50 12.38
CA PHE A 160 2.16 13.30 13.12
C PHE A 160 1.64 14.56 13.81
N MET A 161 2.49 15.53 14.15
CA MET A 161 2.03 16.78 14.77
C MET A 161 1.61 17.84 13.76
N ASN A 162 2.25 17.89 12.59
CA ASN A 162 2.22 19.07 11.73
C ASN A 162 1.77 18.82 10.28
N ARG A 163 1.84 17.58 9.78
CA ARG A 163 1.54 17.28 8.37
C ARG A 163 0.08 16.87 8.17
N ASP A 164 -0.70 17.65 7.43
CA ASP A 164 -2.06 17.23 7.07
C ASP A 164 -2.08 15.92 6.26
N ASP A 165 -3.15 15.14 6.43
CA ASP A 165 -3.45 14.03 5.53
C ASP A 165 -3.64 14.59 4.10
N SER A 166 -3.14 13.88 3.09
CA SER A 166 -3.19 14.35 1.69
C SER A 166 -4.27 13.65 0.87
N ASP A 167 -4.89 14.39 -0.06
CA ASP A 167 -5.85 13.87 -1.03
C ASP A 167 -5.21 13.81 -2.41
N MET A 168 -5.26 12.63 -3.04
CA MET A 168 -4.69 12.37 -4.35
C MET A 168 -5.39 13.17 -5.45
N THR A 169 -6.69 13.42 -5.34
CA THR A 169 -7.53 13.98 -6.42
C THR A 169 -8.32 15.23 -6.03
N GLY A 170 -8.29 15.62 -4.75
CA GLY A 170 -9.18 16.63 -4.19
C GLY A 170 -10.65 16.21 -4.18
N ARG A 171 -10.93 14.90 -4.33
CA ARG A 171 -12.28 14.31 -4.42
C ARG A 171 -12.47 13.17 -3.40
N GLY A 172 -11.73 13.21 -2.31
CA GLY A 172 -11.81 12.27 -1.20
C GLY A 172 -10.97 11.00 -1.38
N LEU A 173 -10.07 10.95 -2.36
CA LEU A 173 -9.16 9.81 -2.51
C LEU A 173 -7.91 10.06 -1.69
N VAL A 174 -7.93 9.65 -0.42
CA VAL A 174 -6.81 9.84 0.50
C VAL A 174 -5.55 9.14 -0.03
N GLU A 175 -4.48 9.91 -0.17
CA GLU A 175 -3.16 9.45 -0.59
C GLU A 175 -2.33 9.06 0.63
N GLU A 176 -2.11 9.99 1.55
CA GLU A 176 -1.40 9.77 2.81
C GLU A 176 -2.34 9.99 4.00
N THR A 177 -2.27 9.09 4.99
CA THR A 177 -2.92 9.31 6.28
C THR A 177 -1.98 9.02 7.44
N LEU A 178 -1.97 9.93 8.43
CA LEU A 178 -1.12 9.86 9.62
C LEU A 178 -1.98 9.67 10.87
N GLY A 179 -2.80 8.62 10.88
CA GLY A 179 -3.75 8.35 11.95
C GLY A 179 -4.99 9.24 11.93
N GLY A 180 -5.27 9.88 10.78
CA GLY A 180 -6.42 10.77 10.55
C GLY A 180 -6.08 12.25 10.66
N ARG A 181 -7.14 13.08 10.75
CA ARG A 181 -7.02 14.55 10.84
C ARG A 181 -6.15 14.98 12.03
N LEU A 182 -5.44 16.10 11.86
CA LEU A 182 -4.72 16.78 12.94
C LEU A 182 -5.63 16.95 14.18
N GLY A 183 -5.07 16.62 15.35
CA GLY A 183 -5.78 16.68 16.64
C GLY A 183 -6.84 15.60 16.87
N SER A 184 -7.09 14.70 15.91
CA SER A 184 -8.05 13.60 16.12
C SER A 184 -7.60 12.65 17.23
N PRO A 185 -8.52 12.02 17.98
CA PRO A 185 -8.13 11.10 19.06
C PRO A 185 -7.23 9.95 18.61
N ALA A 186 -7.39 9.48 17.37
CA ALA A 186 -6.52 8.47 16.80
C ALA A 186 -5.10 8.99 16.62
N ARG A 187 -4.94 10.16 16.01
CA ARG A 187 -3.64 10.80 15.79
C ARG A 187 -2.94 11.22 17.08
N THR A 188 -3.67 11.78 18.04
CA THR A 188 -3.14 12.15 19.36
C THR A 188 -2.51 10.96 20.09
N ARG A 189 -3.09 9.75 19.98
CA ARG A 189 -2.48 8.55 20.56
C ARG A 189 -1.13 8.19 19.94
N ARG A 190 -0.94 8.43 18.63
CA ARG A 190 0.34 8.19 17.95
C ARG A 190 1.39 9.17 18.44
N VAL A 191 1.02 10.46 18.46
CA VAL A 191 1.86 11.53 19.01
C VAL A 191 2.30 11.19 20.44
N GLN A 192 1.37 10.79 21.30
CA GLN A 192 1.68 10.40 22.69
C GLN A 192 2.63 9.19 22.76
N GLY A 193 2.40 8.15 21.96
CA GLY A 193 3.27 6.96 21.95
C GLY A 193 4.70 7.29 21.50
N ILE A 194 4.85 8.07 20.43
CA ILE A 194 6.16 8.45 19.90
C ILE A 194 6.87 9.45 20.83
N ALA A 195 6.15 10.46 21.36
CA ALA A 195 6.70 11.41 22.33
C ALA A 195 7.19 10.73 23.60
N ALA A 196 6.40 9.78 24.14
CA ALA A 196 6.80 8.99 25.30
C ALA A 196 8.07 8.17 25.04
N TYR A 197 8.19 7.56 23.85
CA TYR A 197 9.41 6.86 23.43
C TYR A 197 10.63 7.79 23.39
N LEU A 198 10.47 9.02 22.90
CA LEU A 198 11.52 10.04 22.84
C LEU A 198 11.82 10.70 24.20
N GLY A 199 11.10 10.35 25.26
CA GLY A 199 11.24 10.98 26.58
C GLY A 199 10.69 12.41 26.65
N LEU A 200 9.87 12.81 25.67
CA LEU A 200 9.18 14.09 25.63
C LEU A 200 7.88 13.95 26.43
N ARG A 201 7.73 14.74 27.51
CA ARG A 201 6.54 14.78 28.36
C ARG A 201 5.65 15.95 27.99
#